data_AF-A0A6A6AQ27-F1
#
_entry.id   AF-A0A6A6AQ27-F1
#
_cell.length_a   1.000
_cell.length_b   1.000
_cell.length_c   1.000
_cell.angle_alpha   90.00
_cell.angle_beta   90.00
_cell.angle_gamma   90.00
#
_symmetry.space_group_name_H-M   'P 1'
#
loop_
_entity.id
_entity.type
_entity.pdbx_description
1 polymer ?
#
loop_
_entity_poly.entity_id
_entity_poly.type
_entity_poly.pdbx_seq_one_letter_code
_entity_poly.pdbx_strand_id
1 'polypeptide(L)'
;ERRKTRPCPYCPEKKYTGEYAHRNWMRHMENKHNPSTSADGLPMLPCRCPGCGRSFQRTDARLVHERRSHPELNTPPAMKRTKSNSP
;
A
#
# COMPACT_ATOMS: atom_id res chain seq x y z
N GLU A 1 -14.10 31.38 -0.60
CA GLU A 1 -13.61 30.29 -1.49
C GLU A 1 -13.59 28.95 -0.74
N ARG A 2 -14.15 27.88 -1.32
CA ARG A 2 -14.15 26.54 -0.68
C ARG A 2 -12.72 25.99 -0.65
N ARG A 3 -12.11 25.83 0.53
CA ARG A 3 -10.80 25.16 0.69
C ARG A 3 -10.86 23.76 0.07
N LYS A 4 -10.13 23.54 -1.02
CA LYS A 4 -10.06 22.24 -1.70
C LYS A 4 -9.35 21.23 -0.80
N THR A 5 -10.10 20.29 -0.26
CA THR A 5 -9.57 19.14 0.50
C THR A 5 -9.53 17.93 -0.41
N ARG A 6 -8.39 17.23 -0.44
CA ARG A 6 -8.19 15.99 -1.21
C ARG A 6 -7.90 14.84 -0.26
N PRO A 7 -8.91 14.00 0.06
CA PRO A 7 -8.69 12.79 0.84
C PRO A 7 -8.06 11.69 -0.02
N CYS A 8 -7.24 10.85 0.62
CA CYS A 8 -6.78 9.62 0.00
C CYS A 8 -7.89 8.55 0.08
N PRO A 9 -8.23 7.87 -1.04
CA PRO A 9 -9.24 6.79 -1.01
C PRO A 9 -8.76 5.52 -0.29
N TYR A 10 -7.44 5.34 -0.13
CA TYR A 10 -6.82 4.14 0.46
C TYR A 10 -6.27 4.36 1.88
N CYS A 11 -6.28 5.59 2.38
CA CYS A 11 -5.76 5.97 3.69
C CYS A 11 -6.79 6.90 4.34
N PRO A 12 -7.68 6.38 5.19
CA PRO A 12 -8.77 7.18 5.78
C PRO A 12 -8.25 8.33 6.65
N GLU A 13 -7.04 8.19 7.19
CA GLU A 13 -6.40 9.20 8.03
C GLU A 13 -5.68 10.31 7.23
N LYS A 14 -5.47 10.13 5.92
CA LYS A 14 -4.67 11.06 5.11
C LYS A 14 -5.57 11.96 4.27
N LYS A 15 -5.64 13.23 4.68
CA LYS A 15 -6.30 14.31 3.95
C LYS A 15 -5.33 15.46 3.71
N TYR A 16 -5.30 15.96 2.48
CA TYR A 16 -4.45 17.07 2.05
C TYR A 16 -5.29 18.32 1.88
N THR A 17 -4.84 19.43 2.46
CA THR A 17 -5.54 20.73 2.45
C THR A 17 -4.59 21.84 2.03
N GLY A 18 -5.12 22.99 1.63
CA GLY A 18 -4.35 24.15 1.19
C GLY A 18 -4.08 24.20 -0.32
N GLU A 19 -3.30 25.20 -0.74
CA GLU A 19 -2.98 25.47 -2.15
C GLU A 19 -2.30 24.28 -2.84
N TYR A 20 -1.39 23.61 -2.13
CA TYR A 20 -0.65 22.44 -2.63
C TYR A 20 -1.34 21.10 -2.35
N ALA A 21 -2.61 21.10 -1.93
CA ALA A 21 -3.34 19.87 -1.60
C ALA A 21 -3.29 18.85 -2.76
N HIS A 22 -3.40 19.33 -4.00
CA HIS A 22 -3.36 18.47 -5.17
C HIS A 22 -2.00 17.81 -5.38
N ARG A 23 -0.91 18.59 -5.37
CA ARG A 23 0.44 18.06 -5.57
C ARG A 23 0.85 17.12 -4.44
N ASN A 24 0.52 17.46 -3.20
CA ASN A 24 0.79 16.59 -2.05
C ASN A 24 0.01 15.29 -2.10
N TRP A 25 -1.27 15.34 -2.52
CA TRP A 25 -2.09 14.15 -2.73
C TRP A 25 -1.56 13.28 -3.88
N MET A 26 -1.19 13.87 -5.03
CA MET A 26 -0.58 13.12 -6.14
C MET A 26 0.72 12.43 -5.72
N ARG A 27 1.64 13.15 -5.07
CA ARG A 27 2.90 12.55 -4.57
C ARG A 27 2.65 11.44 -3.57
N HIS A 28 1.62 11.58 -2.74
CA HIS A 28 1.20 10.51 -1.84
C HIS A 28 0.66 9.30 -2.59
N MET A 29 -0.20 9.52 -3.60
CA MET A 29 -0.67 8.47 -4.50
C MET A 29 0.53 7.79 -5.17
N GLU A 30 1.51 8.53 -5.65
CA GLU A 30 2.68 7.97 -6.33
C GLU A 30 3.54 7.13 -5.39
N ASN A 31 3.94 7.68 -4.24
CA ASN A 31 4.89 7.01 -3.36
C ASN A 31 4.26 5.89 -2.51
N LYS A 32 2.95 5.96 -2.24
CA LYS A 32 2.28 5.02 -1.34
C LYS A 32 1.28 4.11 -2.05
N HIS A 33 0.87 4.47 -3.28
CA HIS A 33 -0.19 3.80 -4.01
C HIS A 33 0.07 3.65 -5.52
N ASN A 34 1.26 3.99 -6.07
CA ASN A 34 1.50 3.78 -7.50
C ASN A 34 1.67 2.29 -7.78
N PRO A 35 0.88 1.70 -8.69
CA PRO A 35 0.94 0.28 -8.98
C PRO A 35 2.16 -0.17 -9.78
N SER A 36 2.83 0.74 -10.50
CA SER A 36 3.38 0.32 -11.80
C SER A 36 4.88 0.12 -11.93
N THR A 37 5.74 0.54 -11.01
CA THR A 37 7.16 0.16 -11.11
C THR A 37 7.90 0.40 -9.81
N SER A 38 8.53 -0.64 -9.28
CA SER A 38 9.61 -0.45 -8.31
C SER A 38 10.71 0.39 -8.99
N ALA A 39 11.47 1.20 -8.24
CA ALA A 39 12.61 1.94 -8.80
C ALA A 39 13.59 1.01 -9.56
N ASP A 40 13.61 -0.26 -9.18
CA ASP A 40 14.45 -1.33 -9.74
C ASP A 40 13.83 -2.09 -10.93
N GLY A 41 12.69 -1.64 -11.47
CA GLY A 41 12.02 -2.29 -12.61
C GLY A 41 11.28 -3.60 -12.29
N LEU A 42 11.26 -4.02 -11.02
CA LEU A 42 10.62 -5.27 -10.62
C LEU A 42 9.09 -5.18 -10.52
N PRO A 43 8.36 -6.22 -10.94
CA PRO A 43 6.90 -6.25 -10.88
C PRO A 43 6.42 -6.20 -9.43
N MET A 44 5.58 -5.23 -9.11
CA MET A 44 4.97 -5.12 -7.79
C MET A 44 3.78 -6.07 -7.65
N LEU A 45 3.67 -6.74 -6.50
CA LEU A 45 2.57 -7.63 -6.16
C LEU A 45 1.36 -6.81 -5.69
N PRO A 46 0.23 -6.81 -6.43
CA PRO A 46 -0.99 -6.13 -5.98
C PRO A 46 -1.61 -6.84 -4.77
N CYS A 47 -2.31 -6.07 -3.95
CA CYS A 47 -3.15 -6.56 -2.86
C CYS A 47 -4.28 -7.44 -3.43
N ARG A 48 -4.61 -8.52 -2.71
CA ARG A 48 -5.72 -9.41 -3.09
C ARG A 48 -7.10 -8.87 -2.74
N CYS A 49 -7.18 -7.80 -1.95
CA CYS A 49 -8.48 -7.23 -1.58
C CYS A 49 -9.12 -6.57 -2.81
N PRO A 50 -10.34 -6.98 -3.20
CA PRO A 50 -11.08 -6.26 -4.23
C PRO A 50 -11.30 -4.81 -3.78
N GLY A 51 -10.96 -3.85 -4.65
CA GLY A 51 -11.04 -2.41 -4.35
C GLY A 51 -9.78 -1.82 -3.68
N CYS A 52 -8.78 -2.63 -3.31
CA CYS A 52 -7.51 -2.12 -2.81
C CYS A 52 -6.49 -1.96 -3.95
N GLY A 53 -6.12 -0.71 -4.25
CA GLY A 53 -5.13 -0.37 -5.27
C GLY A 53 -3.67 -0.42 -4.80
N ARG A 54 -3.37 -1.04 -3.66
CA ARG A 54 -1.99 -1.11 -3.15
C ARG A 54 -1.20 -2.23 -3.81
N SER A 55 0.02 -1.94 -4.22
CA SER A 55 1.00 -2.91 -4.71
C SER A 55 2.28 -2.86 -3.86
N PHE A 56 2.99 -3.99 -3.80
CA PHE A 56 4.14 -4.16 -2.92
C PHE A 56 5.29 -4.83 -3.67
N GLN A 57 6.51 -4.37 -3.45
CA GLN A 57 7.69 -4.99 -4.08
C GLN A 57 7.96 -6.41 -3.55
N ARG A 58 7.48 -6.71 -2.35
CA ARG A 58 7.71 -7.98 -1.66
C ARG A 58 6.42 -8.58 -1.13
N THR A 59 6.35 -9.90 -1.16
CA THR A 59 5.20 -10.69 -0.68
C THR A 59 4.93 -10.47 0.81
N ASP A 60 5.97 -10.37 1.64
CA ASP A 60 5.83 -10.13 3.08
C ASP A 60 5.22 -8.75 3.38
N ALA A 61 5.62 -7.72 2.64
CA ALA A 61 5.02 -6.39 2.75
C ALA A 61 3.53 -6.40 2.36
N ARG A 62 3.16 -7.13 1.29
CA ARG A 62 1.75 -7.32 0.93
C ARG A 62 0.98 -8.03 2.04
N LEU A 63 1.51 -9.14 2.56
CA LEU A 63 0.86 -9.92 3.63
C LEU A 63 0.71 -9.13 4.94
N VAL A 64 1.67 -8.25 5.27
CA VAL A 64 1.54 -7.35 6.42
C VAL A 64 0.42 -6.34 6.18
N HIS A 65 0.33 -5.77 4.98
CA HIS A 65 -0.76 -4.87 4.63
C HIS A 65 -2.12 -5.57 4.67
N GLU A 66 -2.26 -6.75 4.05
CA GLU A 66 -3.49 -7.53 4.06
C GLU A 66 -3.94 -7.80 5.51
N ARG A 67 -3.03 -8.22 6.39
CA ARG A 67 -3.35 -8.44 7.81
C ARG A 67 -3.75 -7.17 8.58
N ARG A 68 -3.17 -6.01 8.27
CA ARG A 68 -3.42 -4.76 9.03
C ARG A 68 -4.58 -3.94 8.49
N SER A 69 -4.78 -3.96 7.18
CA SER A 69 -5.74 -3.10 6.47
C SER A 69 -6.95 -3.88 5.98
N HIS A 70 -6.86 -5.20 5.86
CA HIS A 70 -7.93 -6.07 5.36
C HIS A 70 -8.10 -7.30 6.26
N PRO A 71 -8.52 -7.11 7.53
CA PRO A 71 -8.74 -8.24 8.45
C PRO A 71 -9.74 -9.26 7.88
N GLU A 72 -10.65 -8.83 7.02
CA GLU A 72 -11.66 -9.67 6.35
C GLU A 72 -11.06 -10.71 5.41
N LEU A 73 -9.85 -10.47 4.87
CA LEU A 73 -9.16 -11.42 3.99
C LEU A 73 -8.67 -12.68 4.72
N ASN A 74 -8.75 -12.75 6.06
CA ASN A 74 -8.29 -13.88 6.88
C ASN A 74 -6.92 -14.42 6.46
N THR A 75 -6.02 -13.51 6.05
CA THR A 75 -4.69 -13.89 5.57
C THR A 75 -3.94 -14.67 6.66
N PRO A 76 -3.46 -15.89 6.39
CA PRO A 76 -2.84 -16.72 7.40
C PRO A 76 -1.60 -16.02 7.99
N PRO A 77 -1.31 -16.21 9.29
CA PRO A 77 -0.14 -15.63 9.92
C PRO A 77 1.11 -16.10 9.20
N ALA A 78 2.09 -15.19 9.04
CA ALA A 78 3.34 -15.49 8.39
C ALA A 78 3.96 -16.74 9.03
N MET A 79 4.09 -17.83 8.25
CA MET A 79 4.76 -19.03 8.70
C MET A 79 6.21 -18.68 9.02
N LYS A 80 6.62 -18.96 10.25
CA LYS A 80 7.98 -18.75 10.71
C LYS A 80 8.88 -19.60 9.82
N ARG A 81 9.83 -18.98 9.10
CA ARG A 81 10.88 -19.74 8.40
C ARG A 81 11.64 -20.54 9.44
N THR A 82 11.51 -21.86 9.42
CA THR A 82 12.46 -22.74 10.09
C THR A 82 13.80 -22.57 9.37
N LYS A 83 14.86 -22.29 10.14
CA LYS A 83 16.22 -22.32 9.61
C LYS A 83 16.49 -23.77 9.23
N SER A 84 16.50 -24.08 7.94
CA SER A 84 17.12 -25.30 7.44
C SER A 84 18.61 -25.17 7.71
N ASN A 85 19.10 -25.84 8.76
CA ASN A 85 20.52 -26.18 8.85
C ASN A 85 20.85 -27.00 7.59
N SER A 86 21.55 -26.39 6.64
CA SER A 86 22.27 -27.16 5.63
C SER A 86 23.54 -27.73 6.27
N PRO A 87 23.88 -29.01 5.98
CA PRO A 87 25.10 -29.66 6.47
C PRO A 87 26.38 -29.04 5.90
#